data_AF-A0A538BEI3-F1
#
_entry.id   AF-A0A538BEI3-F1
#
_cell.length_a   1.000
_cell.length_b   1.000
_cell.length_c   1.000
_cell.angle_alpha   90.00
_cell.angle_beta   90.00
_cell.angle_gamma   90.00
#
_symmetry.space_group_name_H-M   'P 1'
#
loop_
_entity.id
_entity.type
_entity.pdbx_description
1 polymer ?
#
loop_
_entity_poly.entity_id
_entity_poly.type
_entity_poly.pdbx_seq_one_letter_code
_entity_poly.pdbx_strand_id
1 'polypeptide(L)'
;PILGGMYYWFPKVTGRLYHELVAKLSFWLTFAGTALTFFPMHIVGLLGMPRRVYTYQGGLGWGAYNLSETIGAFVLTAGLLLIFGNLLWSRFRGPYAGPDPFFGGTLEWTTTSPPPHYNFAVIPRVTSPYPNWDRADRDEDARRLESGELVLEEGHETPASTVRDGYLDEVLEMPSESWWPITLGLLVTVLFVMLLLGHFVVAGIFGALALLALGGWHSQEPAEA
;
A
#
# COMPACT_ATOMS: atom_id res chain seq x y z
N PRO A 1 11.22 -5.00 -2.21
CA PRO A 1 9.80 -5.43 -2.13
C PRO A 1 8.82 -4.27 -2.39
N ILE A 2 8.96 -3.13 -1.72
CA ILE A 2 8.01 -2.00 -1.82
C ILE A 2 7.91 -1.45 -3.26
N LEU A 3 9.03 -1.04 -3.86
CA LEU A 3 9.04 -0.48 -5.23
C LEU A 3 8.52 -1.47 -6.28
N GLY A 4 8.83 -2.76 -6.12
CA GLY A 4 8.32 -3.82 -6.98
C GLY A 4 6.80 -3.97 -6.85
N GLY A 5 6.28 -3.98 -5.61
CA GLY A 5 4.84 -4.00 -5.36
C GLY A 5 4.13 -2.75 -5.90
N MET A 6 4.76 -1.57 -5.80
CA MET A 6 4.23 -0.35 -6.40
C MET A 6 4.06 -0.51 -7.90
N TYR A 7 5.08 -0.95 -8.65
CA TYR A 7 4.92 -1.19 -10.08
C TYR A 7 3.92 -2.31 -10.38
N TYR A 8 3.94 -3.40 -9.62
CA TYR A 8 3.07 -4.55 -9.85
C TYR A 8 1.59 -4.24 -9.64
N TRP A 9 1.20 -3.58 -8.55
CA TRP A 9 -0.20 -3.26 -8.27
C TRP A 9 -0.62 -1.85 -8.72
N PHE A 10 0.28 -1.04 -9.29
CA PHE A 10 -0.08 0.28 -9.84
C PHE A 10 -1.25 0.21 -10.84
N PRO A 11 -1.28 -0.73 -11.81
CA PRO A 11 -2.40 -0.81 -12.74
C PRO A 11 -3.70 -1.21 -12.04
N LYS A 12 -3.62 -2.06 -11.02
CA LYS A 12 -4.78 -2.49 -10.24
C LYS A 12 -5.37 -1.34 -9.44
N VAL A 13 -4.55 -0.50 -8.81
CA VAL A 13 -5.02 0.64 -8.00
C VAL A 13 -5.49 1.81 -8.88
N THR A 14 -4.88 2.02 -10.04
CA THR A 14 -5.09 3.25 -10.83
C THR A 14 -5.84 3.06 -12.13
N GLY A 15 -6.00 1.82 -12.60
CA GLY A 15 -6.54 1.48 -13.92
C GLY A 15 -5.63 1.86 -15.11
N ARG A 16 -4.40 2.33 -14.85
CA ARG A 16 -3.47 2.83 -15.88
C ARG A 16 -2.14 2.08 -15.86
N LEU A 17 -1.52 1.93 -17.03
CA LEU A 17 -0.17 1.38 -17.15
C LEU A 17 0.89 2.48 -17.04
N TYR A 18 2.03 2.12 -16.45
CA TYR A 18 3.20 2.99 -16.37
C TYR A 18 4.08 2.88 -17.61
N HIS A 19 4.99 3.84 -17.81
CA HIS A 19 5.92 3.78 -18.93
C HIS A 19 7.07 2.81 -18.64
N GLU A 20 7.14 1.70 -19.38
CA GLU A 20 8.08 0.59 -19.14
C GLU A 20 9.56 1.00 -19.28
N LEU A 21 9.91 1.79 -20.31
CA LEU A 21 11.29 2.26 -20.51
C LEU A 21 11.77 3.08 -19.31
N VAL A 22 10.95 4.03 -18.84
CA VAL A 22 11.27 4.87 -17.68
C VAL A 22 11.38 4.01 -16.42
N ALA A 23 10.51 3.00 -16.24
CA ALA A 23 10.58 2.06 -15.12
C ALA A 23 11.90 1.26 -15.10
N LYS A 24 12.34 0.75 -16.27
CA LYS A 24 13.63 0.05 -16.40
C LYS A 24 14.81 0.98 -16.13
N LEU A 25 14.77 2.21 -16.66
CA LEU A 25 15.81 3.20 -16.41
C LEU A 25 15.89 3.55 -14.92
N SER A 26 14.75 3.81 -14.29
CA SER A 26 14.71 4.15 -12.87
C SER A 26 15.17 2.98 -12.00
N PHE A 27 14.87 1.74 -12.38
CA PHE A 27 15.42 0.54 -11.73
C PHE A 27 16.95 0.54 -11.79
N TRP A 28 17.55 0.71 -12.98
CA TRP A 28 19.01 0.68 -13.12
C TRP A 28 19.70 1.81 -12.36
N LEU A 29 19.14 3.02 -12.38
CA LEU A 29 19.67 4.14 -11.61
C LEU A 29 19.57 3.88 -10.10
N THR A 30 18.43 3.36 -9.63
CA THR A 30 18.24 3.03 -8.21
C THR A 30 19.21 1.92 -7.80
N PHE A 31 19.37 0.88 -8.61
CA PHE A 31 20.27 -0.24 -8.35
C PHE A 31 21.74 0.20 -8.32
N ALA A 32 22.20 0.88 -9.37
CA ALA A 32 23.57 1.38 -9.47
C ALA A 32 23.87 2.44 -8.40
N GLY A 33 22.94 3.36 -8.15
CA GLY A 33 23.03 4.36 -7.09
C GLY A 33 23.14 3.72 -5.71
N THR A 34 22.31 2.69 -5.42
CA THR A 34 22.39 1.94 -4.16
C THR A 34 23.75 1.26 -4.01
N ALA A 35 24.22 0.55 -5.04
CA ALA A 35 25.52 -0.11 -5.01
C ALA A 35 26.66 0.91 -4.79
N LEU A 36 26.67 2.02 -5.53
CA LEU A 36 27.68 3.06 -5.41
C LEU A 36 27.61 3.82 -4.08
N THR A 37 26.43 3.93 -3.48
CA THR A 37 26.25 4.56 -2.16
C THR A 37 26.76 3.65 -1.06
N PHE A 38 26.33 2.39 -1.02
CA PHE A 38 26.54 1.55 0.17
C PHE A 38 27.75 0.62 0.06
N PHE A 39 28.19 0.25 -1.13
CA PHE A 39 29.35 -0.63 -1.28
C PHE A 39 30.64 0.02 -0.77
N PRO A 40 30.98 1.28 -1.11
CA PRO A 40 32.18 1.92 -0.58
C PRO A 40 32.15 2.08 0.95
N MET A 41 30.96 2.20 1.57
CA MET A 41 30.82 2.25 3.04
C MET A 41 31.40 1.02 3.73
N HIS A 42 31.35 -0.15 3.09
CA HIS A 42 31.97 -1.37 3.63
C HIS A 42 33.49 -1.22 3.67
N ILE A 43 34.07 -0.61 2.63
CA ILE A 43 35.52 -0.37 2.53
C ILE A 43 35.96 0.65 3.57
N VAL A 44 35.31 1.83 3.65
CA VAL A 44 35.69 2.84 4.66
C VAL A 44 35.43 2.38 6.08
N GLY A 45 34.41 1.54 6.30
CA GLY A 45 34.18 0.87 7.58
C GLY A 45 35.34 -0.06 7.97
N LEU A 46 35.87 -0.84 7.02
CA LEU A 46 37.07 -1.65 7.23
C LEU A 46 38.34 -0.81 7.43
N LEU A 47 38.41 0.39 6.83
CA LEU A 47 39.45 1.38 7.08
C LEU A 47 39.27 2.14 8.41
N GLY A 48 38.29 1.77 9.23
CA GLY A 48 38.11 2.27 10.58
C GLY A 48 37.30 3.57 10.70
N MET A 49 36.55 3.97 9.67
CA MET A 49 35.67 5.14 9.76
C MET A 49 34.47 4.88 10.68
N PRO A 50 34.31 5.61 11.81
CA PRO A 50 33.18 5.41 12.70
C PRO A 50 31.91 6.09 12.17
N ARG A 51 30.75 5.51 12.48
CA ARG A 51 29.44 6.09 12.14
C ARG A 51 29.15 7.38 12.94
N ARG A 52 28.22 8.20 12.43
CA ARG A 52 27.72 9.44 13.07
C ARG A 52 28.80 10.53 13.24
N VAL A 53 29.72 10.60 12.28
CA VAL A 53 30.73 11.66 12.19
C VAL A 53 30.35 12.61 11.05
N TYR A 54 30.19 13.90 11.35
CA TYR A 54 29.78 14.89 10.36
C TYR A 54 30.96 15.39 9.49
N THR A 55 32.20 15.26 9.96
CA THR A 55 33.42 15.66 9.23
C THR A 55 34.60 14.77 9.60
N TYR A 56 35.49 14.52 8.64
CA TYR A 56 36.70 13.73 8.83
C TYR A 56 37.94 14.52 8.37
N GLN A 57 39.11 14.17 8.89
CA GLN A 57 40.36 14.81 8.49
C GLN A 57 40.82 14.30 7.12
N GLY A 58 41.49 15.17 6.37
CA GLY A 58 42.13 14.80 5.10
C GLY A 58 43.29 13.80 5.32
N GLY A 59 43.61 13.03 4.27
CA GLY A 59 44.75 12.10 4.30
C GLY A 59 44.48 10.71 4.89
N LEU A 60 43.28 10.47 5.43
CA LEU A 60 42.89 9.17 6.03
C LEU A 60 42.52 8.08 5.00
N GLY A 61 42.63 8.37 3.69
CA GLY A 61 42.22 7.45 2.62
C GLY A 61 40.70 7.33 2.40
N TRP A 62 39.88 8.03 3.19
CA TRP A 62 38.41 7.94 3.12
C TRP A 62 37.77 8.86 2.07
N GLY A 63 38.50 9.89 1.62
CA GLY A 63 37.91 10.98 0.84
C GLY A 63 37.32 10.57 -0.51
N ALA A 64 38.03 9.73 -1.28
CA ALA A 64 37.54 9.26 -2.57
C ALA A 64 36.29 8.37 -2.43
N TYR A 65 36.27 7.52 -1.40
CA TYR A 65 35.13 6.65 -1.11
C TYR A 65 33.92 7.48 -0.69
N ASN A 66 34.05 8.39 0.28
CA ASN A 66 32.94 9.27 0.72
C ASN A 66 32.40 10.14 -0.42
N LEU A 67 33.26 10.61 -1.33
CA LEU A 67 32.82 11.32 -2.54
C LEU A 67 32.01 10.39 -3.46
N SER A 68 32.49 9.16 -3.69
CA SER A 68 31.76 8.17 -4.49
C SER A 68 30.40 7.82 -3.88
N GLU A 69 30.31 7.70 -2.55
CA GLU A 69 29.06 7.44 -1.82
C GLU A 69 28.08 8.59 -2.03
N THR A 70 28.57 9.83 -1.96
CA THR A 70 27.76 11.03 -2.17
C THR A 70 27.23 11.09 -3.61
N ILE A 71 28.06 10.79 -4.61
CA ILE A 71 27.62 10.69 -6.01
C ILE A 71 26.57 9.59 -6.16
N GLY A 72 26.79 8.41 -5.56
CA GLY A 72 25.83 7.32 -5.52
C GLY A 72 24.48 7.74 -4.94
N ALA A 73 24.49 8.54 -3.86
CA ALA A 73 23.27 9.00 -3.21
C ALA A 73 22.46 9.94 -4.11
N PHE A 74 23.12 10.82 -4.88
CA PHE A 74 22.45 11.64 -5.88
C PHE A 74 21.88 10.81 -7.04
N VAL A 75 22.62 9.81 -7.51
CA VAL A 75 22.13 8.89 -8.56
C VAL A 75 20.92 8.08 -8.08
N LEU A 76 20.97 7.57 -6.84
CA LEU A 76 19.85 6.89 -6.19
C LEU A 76 18.62 7.82 -6.09
N THR A 77 18.84 9.06 -5.65
CA THR A 77 17.76 10.07 -5.54
C THR A 77 17.12 10.33 -6.91
N ALA A 78 17.92 10.50 -7.97
CA ALA A 78 17.41 10.66 -9.32
C ALA A 78 16.60 9.44 -9.78
N GLY A 79 17.07 8.22 -9.48
CA GLY A 79 16.34 6.97 -9.73
C GLY A 79 14.97 6.96 -9.04
N LEU A 80 14.91 7.28 -7.75
CA LEU A 80 13.66 7.34 -6.99
C LEU A 80 12.71 8.42 -7.54
N LEU A 81 13.22 9.61 -7.86
CA LEU A 81 12.41 10.68 -8.46
C LEU A 81 11.81 10.25 -9.80
N LEU A 82 12.55 9.51 -10.62
CA LEU A 82 12.00 8.94 -11.86
C LEU A 82 10.91 7.90 -11.60
N ILE A 83 11.03 7.08 -10.55
CA ILE A 83 9.96 6.13 -10.17
C ILE A 83 8.67 6.90 -9.86
N PHE A 84 8.73 7.84 -8.91
CA PHE A 84 7.55 8.61 -8.51
C PHE A 84 7.01 9.47 -9.65
N GLY A 85 7.88 10.09 -10.43
CA GLY A 85 7.52 10.88 -11.60
C GLY A 85 6.81 10.03 -12.67
N ASN A 86 7.30 8.83 -12.96
CA ASN A 86 6.67 7.91 -13.92
C ASN A 86 5.28 7.48 -13.44
N LEU A 87 5.16 7.02 -12.20
CA LEU A 87 3.87 6.59 -11.66
C LEU A 87 2.85 7.74 -11.57
N LEU A 88 3.29 8.92 -11.12
CA LEU A 88 2.42 10.09 -11.05
C LEU A 88 1.96 10.54 -12.45
N TRP A 89 2.87 10.59 -13.42
CA TRP A 89 2.52 10.93 -14.79
C TRP A 89 1.54 9.91 -15.40
N SER A 90 1.83 8.63 -15.23
CA SER A 90 1.03 7.54 -15.76
C SER A 90 -0.34 7.42 -15.11
N ARG A 91 -0.51 7.89 -13.87
CA ARG A 91 -1.83 7.95 -13.22
C ARG A 91 -2.80 8.83 -14.01
N PHE A 92 -2.29 9.88 -14.64
CA PHE A 92 -3.10 10.84 -15.40
C PHE A 92 -3.06 10.59 -16.91
N ARG A 93 -1.95 10.08 -17.45
CA ARG A 93 -1.71 9.98 -18.91
C ARG A 93 -1.36 8.58 -19.42
N GLY A 94 -1.27 7.58 -18.56
CA GLY A 94 -0.98 6.20 -18.96
C GLY A 94 -2.10 5.58 -19.79
N PRO A 95 -1.83 4.56 -20.63
CA PRO A 95 -2.89 3.83 -21.32
C PRO A 95 -3.73 3.01 -20.32
N TYR A 96 -4.94 2.63 -20.72
CA TYR A 96 -5.81 1.79 -19.91
C TYR A 96 -5.19 0.40 -19.71
N ALA A 97 -5.18 -0.09 -18.47
CA ALA A 97 -4.52 -1.34 -18.10
C ALA A 97 -5.36 -2.59 -18.37
N GLY A 98 -6.68 -2.48 -18.31
CA GLY A 98 -7.57 -3.64 -18.25
C GLY A 98 -7.52 -4.37 -16.90
N PRO A 99 -8.31 -5.46 -16.76
CA PRO A 99 -8.38 -6.25 -15.53
C PRO A 99 -7.07 -6.95 -15.17
N ASP A 100 -6.40 -7.54 -16.18
CA ASP A 100 -5.21 -8.37 -16.03
C ASP A 100 -4.11 -8.02 -17.07
N PRO A 101 -3.32 -6.96 -16.82
CA PRO A 101 -2.25 -6.54 -17.73
C PRO A 101 -1.03 -7.48 -17.74
N PHE A 102 -0.86 -8.31 -16.71
CA PHE A 102 0.34 -9.14 -16.52
C PHE A 102 0.08 -10.64 -16.63
N PHE A 103 -1.16 -11.05 -16.89
CA PHE A 103 -1.59 -12.44 -16.88
C PHE A 103 -1.30 -13.11 -15.53
N GLY A 104 -1.59 -12.43 -14.41
CA GLY A 104 -1.25 -12.90 -13.06
C GLY A 104 -2.07 -14.11 -12.61
N GLY A 105 -1.52 -15.03 -11.81
CA GLY A 105 -2.22 -16.26 -11.43
C GLY A 105 -3.21 -16.13 -10.27
N THR A 106 -3.26 -14.98 -9.60
CA THR A 106 -3.95 -14.74 -8.33
C THR A 106 -5.25 -13.94 -8.50
N LEU A 107 -6.14 -13.99 -7.50
CA LEU A 107 -7.51 -13.46 -7.60
C LEU A 107 -7.60 -11.95 -7.84
N GLU A 108 -6.61 -11.16 -7.44
CA GLU A 108 -6.65 -9.72 -7.68
C GLU A 108 -6.71 -9.36 -9.18
N TRP A 109 -6.28 -10.28 -10.05
CA TRP A 109 -6.30 -10.12 -11.50
C TRP A 109 -7.60 -10.62 -12.16
N THR A 110 -8.53 -11.21 -11.40
CA THR A 110 -9.85 -11.62 -11.91
C THR A 110 -10.88 -10.47 -11.88
N THR A 111 -10.63 -9.44 -11.06
CA THR A 111 -11.51 -8.26 -10.96
C THR A 111 -11.04 -7.09 -11.83
N THR A 112 -11.85 -6.05 -11.94
CA THR A 112 -11.57 -4.83 -12.70
C THR A 112 -10.41 -4.02 -12.10
N SER A 113 -10.00 -2.96 -12.80
CA SER A 113 -8.89 -2.09 -12.39
C SER A 113 -9.30 -0.61 -12.57
N PRO A 114 -9.63 0.14 -11.50
CA PRO A 114 -9.67 -0.27 -10.09
C PRO A 114 -10.82 -1.24 -9.76
N PRO A 115 -10.68 -2.08 -8.71
CA PRO A 115 -11.76 -2.94 -8.24
C PRO A 115 -12.99 -2.13 -7.79
N PRO A 116 -14.20 -2.70 -7.87
CA PRO A 116 -15.39 -2.14 -7.27
C PRO A 116 -15.33 -2.24 -5.73
N HIS A 117 -16.20 -1.53 -5.01
CA HIS A 117 -16.22 -1.50 -3.54
C HIS A 117 -16.39 -2.90 -2.91
N TYR A 118 -17.21 -3.75 -3.53
CA TYR A 118 -17.45 -5.14 -3.12
C TYR A 118 -16.36 -6.12 -3.60
N ASN A 119 -15.34 -5.66 -4.33
CA ASN A 119 -14.25 -6.43 -4.95
C ASN A 119 -14.70 -7.48 -5.99
N PHE A 120 -15.40 -8.53 -5.57
CA PHE A 120 -15.86 -9.65 -6.40
C PHE A 120 -17.39 -9.76 -6.30
N ALA A 121 -18.07 -9.78 -7.45
CA ALA A 121 -19.53 -9.87 -7.47
C ALA A 121 -20.05 -11.21 -6.91
N VAL A 122 -19.26 -12.28 -6.98
CA VAL A 122 -19.55 -13.56 -6.33
C VAL A 122 -18.30 -14.04 -5.61
N ILE A 123 -18.44 -14.81 -4.52
CA ILE A 123 -17.25 -15.39 -3.86
C ILE A 123 -16.54 -16.32 -4.84
N PRO A 124 -15.28 -16.04 -5.22
CA PRO A 124 -14.58 -16.86 -6.19
C PRO A 124 -14.29 -18.24 -5.64
N ARG A 125 -14.51 -19.27 -6.46
CA ARG A 125 -14.06 -20.63 -6.15
C ARG A 125 -12.53 -20.70 -6.24
N VAL A 126 -11.91 -21.37 -5.27
CA VAL A 126 -10.45 -21.56 -5.24
C VAL A 126 -10.14 -23.02 -5.00
N THR A 127 -9.60 -23.69 -6.01
CA THR A 127 -9.12 -25.07 -5.90
C THR A 127 -7.62 -25.24 -6.12
N SER A 128 -6.93 -24.19 -6.55
CA SER A 128 -5.49 -24.19 -6.77
C SER A 128 -4.81 -22.94 -6.21
N PRO A 129 -3.47 -22.96 -6.03
CA PRO A 129 -2.69 -21.76 -5.66
C PRO A 129 -2.72 -20.64 -6.71
N TYR A 130 -3.12 -20.95 -7.95
CA TYR A 130 -3.19 -20.00 -9.08
C TYR A 130 -4.61 -19.93 -9.62
N PRO A 131 -5.56 -19.43 -8.82
CA PRO A 131 -6.97 -19.48 -9.15
C PRO A 131 -7.28 -18.78 -10.48
N ASN A 132 -6.69 -17.63 -10.81
CA ASN A 132 -7.02 -16.91 -12.06
C ASN A 132 -6.74 -17.76 -13.32
N TRP A 133 -5.76 -18.67 -13.26
CA TRP A 133 -5.44 -19.56 -14.37
C TRP A 133 -6.31 -20.83 -14.41
N ASP A 134 -7.05 -21.11 -13.34
CA ASP A 134 -7.99 -22.22 -13.31
C ASP A 134 -9.31 -21.84 -13.99
N ARG A 135 -9.43 -22.25 -15.25
CA ARG A 135 -10.62 -21.95 -16.07
C ARG A 135 -11.89 -22.57 -15.51
N ALA A 136 -11.81 -23.76 -14.91
CA ALA A 136 -13.00 -24.42 -14.39
C ALA A 136 -13.60 -23.63 -13.23
N ASP A 137 -12.76 -23.08 -12.35
CA ASP A 137 -13.17 -22.20 -11.26
C ASP A 137 -13.78 -20.89 -11.79
N ARG A 138 -13.18 -20.27 -12.82
CA ARG A 138 -13.68 -19.01 -13.40
C ARG A 138 -14.99 -19.19 -14.19
N ASP A 139 -15.14 -20.31 -14.90
CA ASP A 139 -16.37 -20.63 -15.62
C ASP A 139 -17.52 -20.91 -14.63
N GLU A 140 -17.23 -21.52 -13.48
CA GLU A 140 -18.21 -21.70 -12.41
C GLU A 140 -18.63 -20.37 -11.77
N ASP A 141 -17.67 -19.50 -11.47
CA ASP A 141 -17.96 -18.15 -10.96
C ASP A 141 -18.83 -17.36 -11.93
N ALA A 142 -18.57 -17.46 -13.24
CA ALA A 142 -19.39 -16.82 -14.27
C ALA A 142 -20.82 -17.37 -14.31
N ARG A 143 -21.00 -18.69 -14.19
CA ARG A 143 -22.33 -19.30 -14.09
C ARG A 143 -23.11 -18.83 -12.86
N ARG A 144 -22.44 -18.70 -11.71
CA ARG A 144 -23.06 -18.21 -10.46
C ARG A 144 -23.44 -16.74 -10.54
N LEU A 145 -22.63 -15.94 -11.25
CA LEU A 145 -22.97 -14.56 -11.54
C LEU A 145 -24.22 -14.47 -12.44
N GLU A 146 -24.31 -15.32 -13.47
CA GLU A 146 -25.47 -15.38 -14.38
C GLU A 146 -26.76 -15.89 -13.69
N SER A 147 -26.63 -16.78 -12.69
CA SER A 147 -27.78 -17.25 -11.93
C SER A 147 -28.34 -16.21 -10.95
N GLY A 148 -27.61 -15.13 -10.68
CA GLY A 148 -28.03 -14.08 -9.74
C GLY A 148 -28.00 -14.52 -8.27
N GLU A 149 -27.35 -15.64 -7.96
CA GLU A 149 -27.31 -16.20 -6.61
C GLU A 149 -26.22 -15.52 -5.77
N LEU A 150 -26.63 -14.74 -4.75
CA LEU A 150 -25.73 -14.06 -3.81
C LEU A 150 -24.72 -13.14 -4.49
N VAL A 151 -25.21 -12.37 -5.47
CA VAL A 151 -24.40 -11.40 -6.20
C VAL A 151 -24.28 -10.11 -5.37
N LEU A 152 -23.05 -9.65 -5.17
CA LEU A 152 -22.72 -8.36 -4.59
C LEU A 152 -22.73 -7.32 -5.71
N GLU A 153 -23.63 -6.34 -5.63
CA GLU A 153 -23.83 -5.33 -6.68
C GLU A 153 -23.59 -3.90 -6.15
N GLU A 154 -23.86 -3.65 -4.88
CA GLU A 154 -23.88 -2.29 -4.32
C GLU A 154 -22.93 -2.14 -3.13
N GLY A 155 -22.31 -0.95 -3.03
CA GLY A 155 -21.63 -0.48 -1.83
C GLY A 155 -20.69 -1.47 -1.15
N HIS A 156 -20.86 -1.62 0.16
CA HIS A 156 -20.07 -2.47 1.04
C HIS A 156 -20.83 -3.74 1.40
N GLU A 157 -21.17 -4.56 0.42
CA GLU A 157 -21.84 -5.84 0.68
C GLU A 157 -20.83 -6.95 1.02
N THR A 158 -21.25 -7.88 1.88
CA THR A 158 -20.50 -9.10 2.17
C THR A 158 -21.45 -10.29 2.33
N PRO A 159 -21.11 -11.46 1.78
CA PRO A 159 -21.95 -12.65 1.90
C PRO A 159 -21.80 -13.26 3.30
N ALA A 160 -22.93 -13.63 3.89
CA ALA A 160 -23.02 -14.27 5.19
C ALA A 160 -23.42 -15.74 5.08
N SER A 161 -22.92 -16.53 6.02
CA SER A 161 -23.25 -17.95 6.13
C SER A 161 -24.30 -18.22 7.21
N THR A 162 -25.04 -19.30 7.00
CA THR A 162 -25.91 -19.88 8.01
C THR A 162 -25.10 -20.28 9.26
N VAL A 163 -25.61 -19.91 10.43
CA VAL A 163 -24.93 -20.11 11.73
C VAL A 163 -24.61 -21.59 12.00
N ARG A 164 -25.46 -22.50 11.53
CA ARG A 164 -25.34 -23.93 11.81
C ARG A 164 -24.56 -24.70 10.76
N ASP A 165 -24.83 -24.44 9.49
CA ASP A 165 -24.41 -25.31 8.39
C ASP A 165 -23.30 -24.68 7.52
N GLY A 166 -23.03 -23.37 7.68
CA GLY A 166 -21.94 -22.69 6.99
C GLY A 166 -22.17 -22.44 5.50
N TYR A 167 -23.38 -22.69 5.00
CA TYR A 167 -23.77 -22.34 3.63
C TYR A 167 -24.03 -20.85 3.53
N LEU A 168 -23.52 -20.22 2.48
CA LEU A 168 -23.84 -18.83 2.15
C LEU A 168 -25.33 -18.77 1.77
N ASP A 169 -26.08 -17.86 2.40
CA ASP A 169 -27.53 -17.76 2.21
C ASP A 169 -28.04 -16.32 2.21
N GLU A 170 -27.21 -15.35 2.61
CA GLU A 170 -27.60 -13.95 2.70
C GLU A 170 -26.46 -13.02 2.28
N VAL A 171 -26.80 -11.84 1.76
CA VAL A 171 -25.87 -10.73 1.53
C VAL A 171 -26.15 -9.67 2.59
N LEU A 172 -25.16 -9.37 3.42
CA LEU A 172 -25.23 -8.34 4.45
C LEU A 172 -24.59 -7.05 3.95
N GLU A 173 -25.20 -5.92 4.30
CA GLU A 173 -24.61 -4.61 4.12
C GLU A 173 -23.64 -4.32 5.29
N MET A 174 -22.38 -4.02 5.00
CA MET A 174 -21.38 -3.69 6.00
C MET A 174 -21.55 -2.26 6.52
N PRO A 175 -21.11 -1.98 7.77
CA PRO A 175 -21.22 -0.66 8.38
C PRO A 175 -20.62 0.46 7.51
N SER A 176 -21.29 1.60 7.53
CA SER A 176 -20.91 2.78 6.76
C SER A 176 -19.65 3.48 7.31
N GLU A 177 -19.09 4.37 6.49
CA GLU A 177 -17.90 5.16 6.84
C GLU A 177 -18.15 5.99 8.10
N SER A 178 -17.20 5.94 9.04
CA SER A 178 -17.26 6.70 10.29
C SER A 178 -16.18 7.77 10.33
N TRP A 179 -16.55 8.97 10.79
CA TRP A 179 -15.64 10.09 11.00
C TRP A 179 -14.92 10.02 12.36
N TRP A 180 -15.35 9.12 13.25
CA TRP A 180 -14.79 8.95 14.59
C TRP A 180 -13.32 8.53 14.60
N PRO A 181 -12.86 7.55 13.79
CA PRO A 181 -11.44 7.16 13.77
C PRO A 181 -10.52 8.31 13.36
N ILE A 182 -10.93 9.12 12.37
CA ILE A 182 -10.17 10.29 11.90
C ILE A 182 -10.07 11.33 13.01
N THR A 183 -11.18 11.60 13.68
CA THR A 183 -11.24 12.58 14.77
C THR A 183 -10.38 12.13 15.96
N LEU A 184 -10.51 10.86 16.37
CA LEU A 184 -9.70 10.29 17.44
C LEU A 184 -8.21 10.34 17.09
N GLY A 185 -7.84 9.97 15.86
CA GLY A 185 -6.46 10.06 15.37
C GLY A 185 -5.91 11.49 15.44
N LEU A 186 -6.70 12.49 15.05
CA LEU A 186 -6.31 13.90 15.15
C LEU A 186 -6.12 14.33 16.60
N LEU A 187 -7.06 14.02 17.49
CA LEU A 187 -7.01 14.38 18.90
C LEU A 187 -5.80 13.76 19.60
N VAL A 188 -5.54 12.48 19.34
CA VAL A 188 -4.36 11.76 19.86
C VAL A 188 -3.07 12.37 19.30
N THR A 189 -3.04 12.75 18.02
CA THR A 189 -1.89 13.43 17.43
C THR A 189 -1.60 14.75 18.15
N VAL A 190 -2.62 15.59 18.34
CA VAL A 190 -2.45 16.88 19.03
C VAL A 190 -2.04 16.67 20.49
N LEU A 191 -2.61 15.69 21.19
CA LEU A 191 -2.20 15.30 22.54
C LEU A 191 -0.69 15.04 22.60
N PHE A 192 -0.15 14.19 21.71
CA PHE A 192 1.27 13.86 21.71
C PHE A 192 2.16 15.04 21.30
N VAL A 193 1.71 15.89 20.37
CA VAL A 193 2.43 17.13 20.01
C VAL A 193 2.51 18.07 21.22
N MET A 194 1.43 18.22 21.98
CA MET A 194 1.41 19.10 23.16
C MET A 194 2.25 18.53 24.31
N LEU A 195 2.29 17.21 24.49
CA LEU A 195 3.22 16.56 25.42
C LEU A 195 4.67 16.81 25.03
N LEU A 196 5.00 16.67 23.75
CA LEU A 196 6.35 16.92 23.22
C LEU A 196 6.79 18.38 23.43
N LEU A 197 5.87 19.34 23.28
CA LEU A 197 6.13 20.78 23.50
C LEU A 197 6.10 21.18 24.99
N GLY A 198 5.82 20.26 25.92
CA GLY A 198 5.74 20.54 27.36
C GLY A 198 4.47 21.28 27.80
N HIS A 199 3.46 21.40 26.93
CA HIS A 199 2.17 22.00 27.25
C HIS A 199 1.22 20.99 27.91
N PHE A 200 1.53 20.57 29.14
CA PHE A 200 0.82 19.49 29.85
C PHE A 200 -0.67 19.74 30.09
N VAL A 201 -1.08 21.00 30.33
CA VAL A 201 -2.50 21.34 30.53
C VAL A 201 -3.28 21.16 29.23
N VAL A 202 -2.75 21.65 28.11
CA VAL A 202 -3.37 21.52 26.78
C VAL A 202 -3.40 20.05 26.36
N ALA A 203 -2.32 19.31 26.61
CA ALA A 203 -2.29 17.87 26.43
C ALA A 203 -3.40 17.17 27.23
N GLY A 204 -3.58 17.50 28.51
CA GLY A 204 -4.66 16.95 29.34
C GLY A 204 -6.06 17.20 28.76
N ILE A 205 -6.29 18.39 28.19
CA ILE A 205 -7.55 18.73 27.50
C ILE A 205 -7.76 17.82 26.29
N PHE A 206 -6.77 17.68 25.40
CA PHE A 206 -6.89 16.82 24.23
C PHE A 206 -7.00 15.33 24.59
N GLY A 207 -6.37 14.90 25.68
CA GLY A 207 -6.55 13.55 26.23
C GLY A 207 -7.99 13.30 26.70
N ALA A 208 -8.58 14.26 27.41
CA ALA A 208 -9.99 14.18 27.80
C ALA A 208 -10.93 14.18 26.58
N LEU A 209 -10.66 15.04 25.59
CA LEU A 209 -11.42 15.07 24.34
C LEU A 209 -11.31 13.76 23.54
N ALA A 210 -10.13 13.13 23.51
CA ALA A 210 -9.95 11.83 22.87
C ALA A 210 -10.77 10.73 23.56
N LEU A 211 -10.81 10.72 24.90
CA LEU A 211 -11.65 9.80 25.67
C LEU A 211 -13.16 10.06 25.43
N LEU A 212 -13.56 11.33 25.33
CA LEU A 212 -14.93 11.69 24.97
C LEU A 212 -15.29 11.26 23.55
N ALA A 213 -14.37 11.42 22.59
CA ALA A 213 -14.58 10.96 21.22
C ALA A 213 -14.69 9.43 21.16
N LEU A 214 -13.88 8.70 21.93
CA LEU A 214 -13.98 7.25 22.03
C LEU A 214 -15.31 6.80 22.65
N GLY A 215 -15.75 7.46 23.73
CA GLY A 215 -17.06 7.20 24.32
C GLY A 215 -18.22 7.53 23.39
N GLY A 216 -18.11 8.63 22.64
CA GLY A 216 -19.08 9.03 21.61
C GLY A 216 -19.18 8.01 20.48
N TRP A 217 -18.02 7.50 20.02
CA TRP A 217 -17.97 6.45 19.02
C TRP A 217 -18.67 5.18 19.51
N HIS A 218 -18.31 4.68 20.69
CA HIS A 218 -18.92 3.47 21.25
C HIS A 218 -20.43 3.61 21.49
N SER A 219 -20.91 4.80 21.86
CA SER A 219 -22.35 5.05 22.08
C SER A 219 -23.20 5.01 20.80
N GLN A 220 -22.56 5.11 19.63
CA GLN A 220 -23.23 5.10 18.33
C GLN A 220 -23.15 3.73 17.63
N GLU A 221 -22.49 2.75 18.24
CA GLU A 221 -22.54 1.38 17.75
C GLU A 221 -23.98 0.86 17.91
N PRO A 222 -24.63 0.38 16.83
CA PRO A 222 -25.93 -0.26 16.97
C PRO A 222 -25.75 -1.45 17.93
N ALA A 223 -26.55 -1.48 18.99
CA ALA A 223 -26.61 -2.64 19.87
C ALA A 223 -27.00 -3.84 18.99
N GLU A 224 -26.11 -4.82 18.89
CA GLU A 224 -26.38 -6.08 18.19
C GLU A 224 -27.71 -6.64 18.72
N ALA A 225 -28.71 -6.71 17.83
CA ALA A 225 -30.06 -7.19 18.13
C ALA A 225 -30.16 -8.69 17.83
#